data_AF-A0A316P7S2-F1
#
_entry.id   AF-A0A316P7S2-F1
#
_cell.length_a   1.000
_cell.length_b   1.000
_cell.length_c   1.000
_cell.angle_alpha   90.00
_cell.angle_beta   90.00
_cell.angle_gamma   90.00
#
_symmetry.space_group_name_H-M   'P 1'
#
loop_
_entity.id
_entity.type
_entity.pdbx_description
1 polymer ?
#
loop_
_entity_poly.entity_id
_entity_poly.type
_entity_poly.pdbx_seq_one_letter_code
_entity_poly.pdbx_strand_id
1 'polypeptide(L)'
;MNIDSLREKISAVVRAHALGDGAYARWLWQNAAGDRELGANEYGIADAANILYTIGEFPNGEKREQLCAALAARQDPESGLFTERTHHPLHTTAHCVAALELFDERPRYPLTALAPYRTVEGLYGLLDSLDWTENPWPQSHQGAGIYAALVLAGEVSLDWQRAYFSWIWKNTDPTYGMSRTGTVDGGTAPLSAHMCGWFHYTFNTEYARQPMRYPKKMIDTCLAMYERNAVASNFGRFVGFCEIDWVFCLSRAARQTPHRFDEVHAALTAFARDYIPWLDSLDPSSDDGMNDLHMLFGAVCAVAELQRALPGEIESAFPWRLVLDRRPFI
;
A
#
# COMPACT_ATOMS: atom_id res chain seq x y z
N MET A 1 -22.04 -3.78 10.46
CA MET A 1 -21.66 -2.35 10.45
C MET A 1 -21.84 -1.85 9.02
N ASN A 2 -22.74 -0.89 8.79
CA ASN A 2 -22.94 -0.33 7.44
C ASN A 2 -21.93 0.80 7.19
N ILE A 3 -21.16 0.73 6.09
CA ILE A 3 -20.11 1.71 5.73
C ILE A 3 -20.49 2.64 4.55
N ASP A 4 -21.76 2.71 4.16
CA ASP A 4 -22.21 3.56 3.05
C ASP A 4 -22.05 5.07 3.36
N SER A 5 -22.28 5.50 4.61
CA SER A 5 -22.00 6.88 5.07
C SER A 5 -20.53 7.24 4.87
N LEU A 6 -19.64 6.36 5.33
CA LEU A 6 -18.20 6.52 5.17
C LEU A 6 -17.80 6.56 3.69
N ARG A 7 -18.39 5.71 2.85
CA ARG A 7 -18.17 5.70 1.40
C ARG A 7 -18.53 7.06 0.77
N GLU A 8 -19.70 7.59 1.09
CA GLU A 8 -20.16 8.90 0.58
C GLU A 8 -19.23 10.04 1.02
N LYS A 9 -18.76 9.98 2.27
CA LYS A 9 -17.77 10.93 2.79
C LYS A 9 -16.46 10.86 2.02
N ILE A 10 -15.89 9.66 1.82
CA ILE A 10 -14.65 9.47 1.05
C ILE A 10 -14.83 9.97 -0.38
N SER A 11 -15.95 9.65 -1.02
CA SER A 11 -16.28 10.14 -2.36
C SER A 11 -16.32 11.68 -2.41
N ALA A 12 -16.89 12.33 -1.39
CA ALA A 12 -16.90 13.79 -1.29
C ALA A 12 -15.50 14.38 -1.14
N VAL A 13 -14.62 13.74 -0.35
CA VAL A 13 -13.21 14.15 -0.23
C VAL A 13 -12.50 14.06 -1.58
N VAL A 14 -12.56 12.90 -2.26
CA VAL A 14 -11.90 12.75 -3.56
C VAL A 14 -12.40 13.80 -4.56
N ARG A 15 -13.71 14.12 -4.56
CA ARG A 15 -14.26 15.19 -5.40
C ARG A 15 -13.69 16.57 -5.07
N ALA A 16 -13.45 16.89 -3.80
CA ALA A 16 -12.86 18.17 -3.41
C ALA A 16 -11.41 18.32 -3.90
N HIS A 17 -10.69 17.21 -4.08
CA HIS A 17 -9.31 17.19 -4.59
C HIS A 17 -9.19 17.29 -6.11
N ALA A 18 -10.31 17.19 -6.85
CA ALA A 18 -10.29 17.24 -8.31
C ALA A 18 -9.98 18.66 -8.83
N LEU A 19 -9.04 18.76 -9.78
CA LEU A 19 -8.60 20.02 -10.40
C LEU A 19 -9.12 20.22 -11.84
N GLY A 20 -9.86 19.25 -12.37
CA GLY A 20 -10.30 19.22 -13.78
C GLY A 20 -9.41 18.31 -14.64
N ASP A 21 -9.91 17.90 -15.81
CA ASP A 21 -9.19 17.08 -16.81
C ASP A 21 -8.47 15.83 -16.24
N GLY A 22 -9.05 15.20 -15.23
CA GLY A 22 -8.48 14.02 -14.57
C GLY A 22 -7.31 14.31 -13.62
N ALA A 23 -6.94 15.57 -13.39
CA ALA A 23 -5.93 15.96 -12.43
C ALA A 23 -6.50 16.06 -11.01
N TYR A 24 -5.69 15.70 -10.02
CA TYR A 24 -6.04 15.72 -8.60
C TYR A 24 -4.87 16.24 -7.77
N ALA A 25 -5.17 17.03 -6.74
CA ALA A 25 -4.21 17.44 -5.73
C ALA A 25 -4.10 16.36 -4.62
N ARG A 26 -2.91 16.21 -4.04
CA ARG A 26 -2.77 15.39 -2.83
C ARG A 26 -3.33 16.08 -1.58
N TRP A 27 -3.17 17.40 -1.48
CA TRP A 27 -3.65 18.20 -0.35
C TRP A 27 -4.52 19.37 -0.80
N LEU A 28 -5.52 19.73 0.01
CA LEU A 28 -6.38 20.89 -0.18
C LEU A 28 -5.84 22.14 0.53
N TRP A 29 -5.15 21.97 1.67
CA TRP A 29 -4.60 23.08 2.43
C TRP A 29 -3.16 22.85 2.92
N GLN A 30 -2.48 23.97 3.16
CA GLN A 30 -1.11 24.02 3.67
C GLN A 30 -1.00 23.48 5.10
N ASN A 31 0.16 22.90 5.41
CA ASN A 31 0.56 22.62 6.80
C ASN A 31 1.23 23.85 7.43
N ALA A 32 1.67 23.72 8.67
CA ALA A 32 2.38 24.79 9.37
C ALA A 32 3.72 25.18 8.71
N ALA A 33 4.37 24.26 7.99
CA ALA A 33 5.63 24.51 7.30
C ALA A 33 5.47 25.23 5.95
N GLY A 34 4.26 25.22 5.38
CA GLY A 34 3.96 25.86 4.09
C GLY A 34 4.62 25.16 2.90
N ASP A 35 4.92 23.86 3.01
CA ASP A 35 5.70 23.11 2.03
C ASP A 35 4.87 22.08 1.22
N ARG A 36 3.55 22.03 1.43
CA ARG A 36 2.66 21.14 0.68
C ARG A 36 2.48 21.64 -0.76
N GLU A 37 2.45 20.69 -1.68
CA GLU A 37 2.10 20.94 -3.08
C GLU A 37 0.60 20.80 -3.29
N LEU A 38 -0.10 21.93 -3.38
CA LEU A 38 -1.57 21.95 -3.57
C LEU A 38 -1.99 21.80 -5.04
N GLY A 39 -1.03 21.64 -5.95
CA GLY A 39 -1.27 21.41 -7.36
C GLY A 39 -1.44 19.93 -7.69
N ALA A 40 -1.63 19.64 -8.98
CA ALA A 40 -1.67 18.28 -9.48
C ALA A 40 -0.30 17.62 -9.33
N ASN A 41 -0.24 16.46 -8.67
CA ASN A 41 0.98 15.66 -8.55
C ASN A 41 0.69 14.16 -8.69
N GLU A 42 1.76 13.38 -8.76
CA GLU A 42 1.78 11.93 -8.95
C GLU A 42 0.83 11.22 -7.97
N TYR A 43 0.95 11.54 -6.69
CA TYR A 43 0.16 10.94 -5.62
C TYR A 43 -1.30 11.34 -5.68
N GLY A 44 -1.61 12.62 -5.82
CA GLY A 44 -2.99 13.08 -5.92
C GLY A 44 -3.76 12.34 -7.01
N ILE A 45 -3.14 12.18 -8.19
CA ILE A 45 -3.76 11.49 -9.33
C ILE A 45 -3.84 9.98 -9.09
N ALA A 46 -2.75 9.34 -8.66
CA ALA A 46 -2.73 7.91 -8.40
C ALA A 46 -3.68 7.51 -7.25
N ASP A 47 -3.66 8.22 -6.13
CA ASP A 47 -4.50 7.94 -4.96
C ASP A 47 -5.98 8.16 -5.27
N ALA A 48 -6.33 9.19 -6.04
CA ALA A 48 -7.70 9.36 -6.53
C ALA A 48 -8.18 8.13 -7.33
N ALA A 49 -7.38 7.65 -8.29
CA ALA A 49 -7.71 6.46 -9.06
C ALA A 49 -7.90 5.23 -8.18
N ASN A 50 -6.99 5.02 -7.21
CA ASN A 50 -7.04 3.90 -6.29
C ASN A 50 -8.24 3.94 -5.34
N ILE A 51 -8.54 5.10 -4.76
CA ILE A 51 -9.69 5.29 -3.86
C ILE A 51 -10.98 5.08 -4.63
N LEU A 52 -11.14 5.73 -5.79
CA LEU A 52 -12.34 5.58 -6.63
C LEU A 52 -12.55 4.13 -7.06
N TYR A 53 -11.47 3.42 -7.43
CA TYR A 53 -11.55 1.99 -7.70
C TYR A 53 -12.06 1.20 -6.49
N THR A 54 -11.49 1.46 -5.31
CA THR A 54 -11.81 0.76 -4.08
C THR A 54 -13.25 0.95 -3.66
N ILE A 55 -13.78 2.18 -3.71
CA ILE A 55 -15.15 2.49 -3.28
C ILE A 55 -16.22 2.21 -4.37
N GLY A 56 -15.82 1.68 -5.52
CA GLY A 56 -16.73 1.31 -6.62
C GLY A 56 -17.15 2.47 -7.52
N GLU A 57 -16.41 3.57 -7.52
CA GLU A 57 -16.66 4.80 -8.29
C GLU A 57 -15.59 5.05 -9.39
N PHE A 58 -14.88 4.01 -9.82
CA PHE A 58 -13.87 4.13 -10.87
C PHE A 58 -14.48 4.73 -12.15
N PRO A 59 -13.85 5.75 -12.76
CA PRO A 59 -14.42 6.43 -13.92
C PRO A 59 -14.49 5.53 -15.15
N ASN A 60 -15.39 5.88 -16.07
CA ASN A 60 -15.51 5.28 -17.40
C ASN A 60 -15.52 6.36 -18.50
N GLY A 61 -15.35 5.93 -19.76
CA GLY A 61 -15.35 6.81 -20.93
C GLY A 61 -14.30 7.92 -20.85
N GLU A 62 -14.68 9.12 -21.28
CA GLU A 62 -13.80 10.30 -21.35
C GLU A 62 -13.11 10.61 -20.01
N LYS A 63 -13.81 10.50 -18.88
CA LYS A 63 -13.22 10.77 -17.56
C LYS A 63 -12.11 9.78 -17.19
N ARG A 64 -12.25 8.52 -17.63
CA ARG A 64 -11.23 7.48 -17.43
C ARG A 64 -10.00 7.79 -18.27
N GLU A 65 -10.21 8.19 -19.53
CA GLU A 65 -9.14 8.58 -20.45
C GLU A 65 -8.37 9.80 -19.94
N GLN A 66 -9.09 10.83 -19.46
CA GLN A 66 -8.50 12.04 -18.88
C GLN A 66 -7.65 11.71 -17.65
N LEU A 67 -8.18 10.94 -16.69
CA LEU A 67 -7.45 10.55 -15.49
C LEU A 67 -6.19 9.73 -15.82
N CYS A 68 -6.32 8.77 -16.74
CA CYS A 68 -5.17 7.98 -17.20
C CYS A 68 -4.12 8.85 -17.89
N ALA A 69 -4.55 9.77 -18.77
CA ALA A 69 -3.65 10.66 -19.48
C ALA A 69 -2.94 11.62 -18.53
N ALA A 70 -3.64 12.15 -17.51
CA ALA A 70 -3.08 13.01 -16.49
C ALA A 70 -1.98 12.29 -15.69
N LEU A 71 -2.22 11.04 -15.30
CA LEU A 71 -1.22 10.22 -14.62
C LEU A 71 -0.02 9.92 -15.53
N ALA A 72 -0.27 9.40 -16.73
CA ALA A 72 0.80 9.03 -17.67
C ALA A 72 1.67 10.23 -18.07
N ALA A 73 1.12 11.45 -18.10
CA ALA A 73 1.86 12.68 -18.39
C ALA A 73 2.82 13.12 -17.27
N ARG A 74 2.82 12.46 -16.11
CA ARG A 74 3.80 12.69 -15.03
C ARG A 74 5.09 11.89 -15.19
N GLN A 75 5.11 10.92 -16.10
CA GLN A 75 6.31 10.13 -16.33
C GLN A 75 7.37 10.94 -17.05
N ASP A 76 8.58 10.97 -16.50
CA ASP A 76 9.74 11.59 -17.14
C ASP A 76 10.20 10.75 -18.35
N PRO A 77 10.32 11.35 -19.56
CA PRO A 77 10.68 10.60 -20.77
C PRO A 77 12.14 10.14 -20.83
N GLU A 78 13.06 10.77 -20.09
CA GLU A 78 14.48 10.44 -20.14
C GLU A 78 14.82 9.27 -19.20
N SER A 79 14.39 9.37 -17.95
CA SER A 79 14.63 8.37 -16.91
C SER A 79 13.57 7.26 -16.89
N GLY A 80 12.35 7.56 -17.36
CA GLY A 80 11.18 6.71 -17.20
C GLY A 80 10.55 6.75 -15.81
N LEU A 81 11.05 7.57 -14.89
CA LEU A 81 10.57 7.58 -13.51
C LEU A 81 9.38 8.53 -13.32
N PHE A 82 8.62 8.29 -12.26
CA PHE A 82 7.73 9.27 -11.63
C PHE A 82 8.43 9.80 -10.39
N THR A 83 8.40 11.11 -10.18
CA THR A 83 9.11 11.75 -9.06
C THR A 83 8.24 12.83 -8.45
N GLU A 84 8.10 12.77 -7.13
CA GLU A 84 7.52 13.83 -6.33
C GLU A 84 8.50 14.13 -5.17
N ARG A 85 8.16 15.06 -4.28
CA ARG A 85 9.09 15.53 -3.24
C ARG A 85 9.14 14.73 -1.95
N THR A 86 8.15 13.87 -1.67
CA THR A 86 7.96 13.28 -0.34
C THR A 86 8.51 11.86 -0.17
N HIS A 87 8.82 11.16 -1.26
CA HIS A 87 9.20 9.75 -1.27
C HIS A 87 10.39 9.51 -2.20
N HIS A 88 10.98 8.33 -2.04
CA HIS A 88 12.03 7.88 -2.93
C HIS A 88 11.47 7.64 -4.35
N PRO A 89 12.17 8.02 -5.44
CA PRO A 89 11.66 7.88 -6.80
C PRO A 89 11.20 6.46 -7.19
N LEU A 90 11.86 5.41 -6.65
CA LEU A 90 11.40 4.02 -6.83
C LEU A 90 9.99 3.77 -6.28
N HIS A 91 9.67 4.33 -5.12
CA HIS A 91 8.37 4.16 -4.48
C HIS A 91 7.29 4.89 -5.29
N THR A 92 7.54 6.15 -5.63
CA THR A 92 6.65 6.98 -6.46
C THR A 92 6.42 6.36 -7.83
N THR A 93 7.47 5.84 -8.46
CA THR A 93 7.37 5.11 -9.74
C THR A 93 6.51 3.87 -9.58
N ALA A 94 6.80 3.00 -8.62
CA ALA A 94 6.03 1.78 -8.41
C ALA A 94 4.55 2.05 -8.12
N HIS A 95 4.23 3.09 -7.34
CA HIS A 95 2.85 3.49 -7.05
C HIS A 95 2.12 3.97 -8.30
N CYS A 96 2.74 4.84 -9.10
CA CYS A 96 2.15 5.35 -10.34
C CYS A 96 1.97 4.25 -11.39
N VAL A 97 2.98 3.39 -11.58
CA VAL A 97 2.88 2.24 -12.50
C VAL A 97 1.76 1.31 -12.06
N ALA A 98 1.64 1.06 -10.75
CA ALA A 98 0.56 0.23 -10.22
C ALA A 98 -0.82 0.88 -10.37
N ALA A 99 -0.93 2.20 -10.29
CA ALA A 99 -2.18 2.91 -10.58
C ALA A 99 -2.54 2.84 -12.08
N LEU A 100 -1.57 2.92 -12.99
CA LEU A 100 -1.80 2.72 -14.45
C LEU A 100 -2.39 1.34 -14.76
N GLU A 101 -2.02 0.30 -14.02
CA GLU A 101 -2.59 -1.05 -14.18
C GLU A 101 -4.11 -1.09 -13.91
N LEU A 102 -4.67 -0.16 -13.12
CA LEU A 102 -6.13 -0.04 -12.94
C LEU A 102 -6.85 0.43 -14.21
N PHE A 103 -6.11 1.12 -15.08
CA PHE A 103 -6.55 1.53 -16.40
C PHE A 103 -6.21 0.51 -17.48
N ASP A 104 -5.68 -0.66 -17.10
CA ASP A 104 -5.14 -1.66 -18.04
C ASP A 104 -4.04 -1.07 -18.95
N GLU A 105 -3.31 -0.09 -18.43
CA GLU A 105 -2.26 0.65 -19.14
C GLU A 105 -0.90 0.40 -18.51
N ARG A 106 0.15 0.66 -19.30
CA ARG A 106 1.55 0.56 -18.88
C ARG A 106 2.21 1.94 -18.83
N PRO A 107 3.39 2.06 -18.20
CA PRO A 107 4.19 3.27 -18.32
C PRO A 107 4.45 3.60 -19.79
N ARG A 108 4.35 4.88 -20.14
CA ARG A 108 4.50 5.39 -21.51
C ARG A 108 5.94 5.28 -22.02
N TYR A 109 6.90 5.46 -21.12
CA TYR A 109 8.33 5.39 -21.41
C TYR A 109 8.96 4.21 -20.66
N PRO A 110 10.01 3.58 -21.23
CA PRO A 110 10.75 2.54 -20.52
C PRO A 110 11.36 3.06 -19.22
N LEU A 111 11.44 2.23 -18.18
CA LEU A 111 12.02 2.56 -16.89
C LEU A 111 13.56 2.55 -16.96
N THR A 112 14.14 3.41 -17.80
CA THR A 112 15.56 3.45 -18.16
C THR A 112 16.47 3.57 -16.94
N ALA A 113 16.12 4.41 -15.96
CA ALA A 113 16.87 4.56 -14.72
C ALA A 113 16.91 3.28 -13.86
N LEU A 114 15.97 2.34 -14.08
CA LEU A 114 15.89 1.07 -13.36
C LEU A 114 16.56 -0.08 -14.12
N ALA A 115 17.15 0.18 -15.28
CA ALA A 115 17.86 -0.81 -16.08
C ALA A 115 18.91 -1.62 -15.30
N PRO A 116 19.69 -1.04 -14.36
CA PRO A 116 20.66 -1.80 -13.56
C PRO A 116 20.03 -2.95 -12.75
N TYR A 117 18.77 -2.84 -12.36
CA TYR A 117 18.08 -3.82 -11.52
C TYR A 117 17.35 -4.91 -12.32
N ARG A 118 17.35 -4.85 -13.66
CA ARG A 118 16.73 -5.86 -14.54
C ARG A 118 17.53 -7.17 -14.59
N THR A 119 18.75 -7.21 -14.05
CA THR A 119 19.55 -8.43 -13.88
C THR A 119 19.36 -9.01 -12.47
N VAL A 120 19.63 -10.31 -12.30
CA VAL A 120 19.56 -10.96 -10.98
C VAL A 120 20.63 -10.37 -10.04
N GLU A 121 21.81 -10.09 -10.57
CA GLU A 121 22.91 -9.49 -9.81
C GLU A 121 22.55 -8.09 -9.32
N GLY A 122 21.94 -7.26 -10.18
CA GLY A 122 21.48 -5.93 -9.82
C GLY A 122 20.34 -5.96 -8.81
N LEU A 123 19.38 -6.86 -8.99
CA LEU A 123 18.29 -7.09 -8.05
C LEU A 123 18.81 -7.46 -6.65
N TYR A 124 19.69 -8.47 -6.56
CA TYR A 124 20.24 -8.89 -5.27
C TYR A 124 21.12 -7.82 -4.66
N GLY A 125 21.93 -7.13 -5.47
CA GLY A 125 22.71 -5.98 -5.02
C GLY A 125 21.85 -4.91 -4.35
N LEU A 126 20.68 -4.59 -4.92
CA LEU A 126 19.70 -3.69 -4.31
C LEU A 126 19.19 -4.26 -2.98
N LEU A 127 18.57 -5.46 -3.00
CA LEU A 127 17.91 -6.05 -1.84
C LEU A 127 18.85 -6.27 -0.64
N ASP A 128 20.10 -6.64 -0.92
CA ASP A 128 21.12 -6.87 0.10
C ASP A 128 21.65 -5.56 0.71
N SER A 129 21.59 -4.45 -0.04
CA SER A 129 22.04 -3.11 0.39
C SER A 129 21.02 -2.35 1.24
N LEU A 130 19.75 -2.77 1.23
CA LEU A 130 18.69 -2.11 2.00
C LEU A 130 19.00 -2.19 3.50
N ASP A 131 18.75 -1.09 4.21
CA ASP A 131 18.93 -1.02 5.65
C ASP A 131 17.73 -1.65 6.38
N TRP A 132 17.93 -2.90 6.77
CA TRP A 132 16.93 -3.72 7.45
C TRP A 132 16.97 -3.62 8.97
N THR A 133 17.96 -2.93 9.56
CA THR A 133 18.19 -2.88 11.02
C THR A 133 17.72 -1.56 11.62
N GLU A 134 17.96 -0.44 10.94
CA GLU A 134 17.64 0.88 11.48
C GLU A 134 16.42 1.50 10.80
N ASN A 135 16.17 1.19 9.52
CA ASN A 135 15.10 1.82 8.75
C ASN A 135 14.32 0.90 7.80
N PRO A 136 13.83 -0.28 8.26
CA PRO A 136 13.26 -1.30 7.39
C PRO A 136 12.02 -0.86 6.61
N TRP A 137 11.21 0.06 7.14
CA TRP A 137 9.96 0.47 6.49
C TRP A 137 10.22 1.31 5.22
N PRO A 138 10.85 2.49 5.25
CA PRO A 138 11.20 3.23 4.02
C PRO A 138 12.07 2.45 3.04
N GLN A 139 12.95 1.57 3.54
CA GLN A 139 13.81 0.76 2.68
C GLN A 139 13.03 -0.32 1.93
N SER A 140 11.98 -0.89 2.55
CA SER A 140 11.09 -1.84 1.88
C SER A 140 10.43 -1.26 0.63
N HIS A 141 10.14 0.05 0.61
CA HIS A 141 9.52 0.71 -0.53
C HIS A 141 10.36 0.54 -1.81
N GLN A 142 11.69 0.53 -1.68
CA GLN A 142 12.58 0.34 -2.82
C GLN A 142 12.60 -1.12 -3.29
N GLY A 143 12.78 -2.07 -2.37
CA GLY A 143 12.89 -3.48 -2.72
C GLY A 143 11.56 -4.15 -3.11
N ALA A 144 10.43 -3.69 -2.57
CA ALA A 144 9.12 -4.08 -3.06
C ALA A 144 8.74 -3.31 -4.33
N GLY A 145 9.09 -2.03 -4.41
CA GLY A 145 8.75 -1.16 -5.54
C GLY A 145 9.43 -1.57 -6.82
N ILE A 146 10.68 -2.03 -6.77
CA ILE A 146 11.39 -2.50 -7.97
C ILE A 146 10.69 -3.68 -8.64
N TYR A 147 10.12 -4.60 -7.84
CA TYR A 147 9.33 -5.71 -8.34
C TYR A 147 8.07 -5.19 -9.02
N ALA A 148 7.28 -4.36 -8.32
CA ALA A 148 6.02 -3.84 -8.85
C ALA A 148 6.23 -3.04 -10.15
N ALA A 149 7.19 -2.12 -10.15
CA ALA A 149 7.49 -1.26 -11.29
C ALA A 149 7.91 -2.07 -12.53
N LEU A 150 8.93 -2.93 -12.40
CA LEU A 150 9.47 -3.67 -13.54
C LEU A 150 8.52 -4.76 -14.05
N VAL A 151 7.78 -5.44 -13.16
CA VAL A 151 6.84 -6.49 -13.55
C VAL A 151 5.64 -5.92 -14.29
N LEU A 152 5.04 -4.84 -13.78
CA LEU A 152 3.90 -4.20 -14.42
C LEU A 152 4.28 -3.49 -15.73
N ALA A 153 5.49 -2.92 -15.81
CA ALA A 153 6.02 -2.40 -17.07
C ALA A 153 6.29 -3.52 -18.11
N GLY A 154 6.42 -4.78 -17.67
CA GLY A 154 6.75 -5.92 -18.52
C GLY A 154 8.21 -5.93 -18.95
N GLU A 155 9.11 -5.39 -18.11
CA GLU A 155 10.53 -5.21 -18.43
C GLU A 155 11.45 -6.28 -17.83
N VAL A 156 10.87 -7.28 -17.16
CA VAL A 156 11.60 -8.40 -16.56
C VAL A 156 10.93 -9.73 -16.87
N SER A 157 11.73 -10.79 -16.92
CA SER A 157 11.26 -12.14 -17.21
C SER A 157 10.69 -12.85 -15.98
N LEU A 158 10.04 -13.99 -16.21
CA LEU A 158 9.61 -14.87 -15.13
C LEU A 158 10.79 -15.39 -14.29
N ASP A 159 11.97 -15.61 -14.89
CA ASP A 159 13.15 -16.07 -14.15
C ASP A 159 13.68 -15.01 -13.20
N TRP A 160 13.60 -13.73 -13.59
CA TRP A 160 13.89 -12.62 -12.70
C TRP A 160 12.91 -12.58 -11.52
N GLN A 161 11.61 -12.76 -11.78
CA GLN A 161 10.60 -12.83 -10.70
C GLN A 161 10.85 -14.01 -9.75
N ARG A 162 11.26 -15.17 -10.28
CA ARG A 162 11.65 -16.32 -9.45
C ARG A 162 12.86 -16.01 -8.57
N ALA A 163 13.87 -15.30 -9.11
CA ALA A 163 15.01 -14.85 -8.31
C ALA A 163 14.57 -13.92 -7.17
N TYR A 164 13.71 -12.94 -7.46
CA TYR A 164 13.13 -12.05 -6.46
C TYR A 164 12.46 -12.81 -5.30
N PHE A 165 11.54 -13.73 -5.61
CA PHE A 165 10.87 -14.51 -4.58
C PHE A 165 11.76 -15.53 -3.90
N SER A 166 12.79 -16.05 -4.59
CA SER A 166 13.82 -16.90 -3.96
C SER A 166 14.62 -16.11 -2.92
N TRP A 167 14.91 -14.83 -3.17
CA TRP A 167 15.57 -13.97 -2.19
C TRP A 167 14.69 -13.75 -0.96
N ILE A 168 13.42 -13.38 -1.16
CA ILE A 168 12.46 -13.19 -0.05
C ILE A 168 12.35 -14.47 0.75
N TRP A 169 12.12 -15.60 0.06
CA TRP A 169 12.02 -16.90 0.69
C TRP A 169 13.24 -17.16 1.55
N LYS A 170 14.46 -17.13 0.99
CA LYS A 170 15.70 -17.41 1.72
C LYS A 170 15.91 -16.50 2.94
N ASN A 171 15.57 -15.21 2.82
CA ASN A 171 15.91 -14.21 3.82
C ASN A 171 14.83 -13.97 4.89
N THR A 172 13.58 -14.43 4.70
CA THR A 172 12.52 -14.23 5.70
C THR A 172 12.91 -14.77 7.07
N ASP A 173 12.80 -13.96 8.13
CA ASP A 173 13.12 -14.37 9.50
C ASP A 173 12.10 -15.40 10.04
N PRO A 174 12.54 -16.60 10.47
CA PRO A 174 11.64 -17.63 11.01
C PRO A 174 11.06 -17.30 12.39
N THR A 175 11.68 -16.40 13.16
CA THR A 175 11.23 -16.03 14.51
C THR A 175 9.96 -15.19 14.43
N TYR A 176 9.93 -14.25 13.50
CA TYR A 176 8.85 -13.27 13.33
C TYR A 176 7.95 -13.56 12.13
N GLY A 177 8.38 -14.46 11.25
CA GLY A 177 7.70 -14.76 9.99
C GLY A 177 7.74 -13.62 8.95
N MET A 178 8.60 -12.63 9.19
CA MET A 178 8.75 -11.41 8.41
C MET A 178 10.15 -10.84 8.56
N SER A 179 10.48 -9.82 7.76
CA SER A 179 11.79 -9.17 7.73
C SER A 179 12.96 -10.08 7.34
N ARG A 180 14.16 -9.50 7.26
CA ARG A 180 15.40 -10.23 6.98
C ARG A 180 15.90 -10.91 8.25
N THR A 181 16.36 -12.15 8.09
CA THR A 181 16.85 -12.98 9.19
C THR A 181 17.94 -12.24 9.98
N GLY A 182 17.74 -12.12 11.29
CA GLY A 182 18.70 -11.51 12.21
C GLY A 182 18.71 -9.98 12.24
N THR A 183 17.78 -9.30 11.54
CA THR A 183 17.75 -7.83 11.52
C THR A 183 16.77 -7.24 12.52
N VAL A 184 15.70 -7.97 12.88
CA VAL A 184 14.71 -7.53 13.87
C VAL A 184 15.33 -7.38 15.27
N ASP A 185 16.07 -8.39 15.72
CA ASP A 185 16.75 -8.37 17.03
C ASP A 185 18.16 -7.73 16.95
N GLY A 186 18.66 -7.51 15.74
CA GLY A 186 20.01 -7.02 15.48
C GLY A 186 20.11 -5.51 15.25
N GLY A 187 18.98 -4.81 15.21
CA GLY A 187 18.89 -3.37 14.92
C GLY A 187 18.17 -2.58 16.01
N THR A 188 17.95 -1.29 15.75
CA THR A 188 17.20 -0.40 16.66
C THR A 188 15.76 -0.14 16.23
N ALA A 189 15.37 -0.52 15.00
CA ALA A 189 14.03 -0.31 14.51
C ALA A 189 13.00 -1.11 15.32
N PRO A 190 11.83 -0.52 15.66
CA PRO A 190 10.79 -1.24 16.36
C PRO A 190 10.23 -2.36 15.47
N LEU A 191 9.76 -3.44 16.09
CA LEU A 191 9.16 -4.57 15.39
C LEU A 191 8.03 -4.16 14.43
N SER A 192 7.26 -3.12 14.76
CA SER A 192 6.22 -2.58 13.88
C SER A 192 6.78 -2.00 12.58
N ALA A 193 7.94 -1.36 12.59
CA ALA A 193 8.59 -0.88 11.37
C ALA A 193 9.01 -2.05 10.46
N HIS A 194 9.41 -3.20 11.03
CA HIS A 194 9.66 -4.40 10.25
C HIS A 194 8.38 -4.98 9.66
N MET A 195 7.26 -4.93 10.38
CA MET A 195 5.95 -5.35 9.86
C MET A 195 5.46 -4.44 8.74
N CYS A 196 5.46 -3.13 8.93
CA CYS A 196 5.11 -2.15 7.90
C CYS A 196 6.03 -2.28 6.67
N GLY A 197 7.32 -2.56 6.89
CA GLY A 197 8.23 -2.87 5.79
C GLY A 197 7.88 -4.17 5.06
N TRP A 198 7.62 -5.25 5.79
CA TRP A 198 7.37 -6.56 5.19
C TRP A 198 5.98 -6.71 4.57
N PHE A 199 5.03 -5.90 4.99
CA PHE A 199 3.73 -5.73 4.33
C PHE A 199 3.90 -5.53 2.81
N HIS A 200 4.88 -4.73 2.40
CA HIS A 200 5.13 -4.46 0.99
C HIS A 200 5.56 -5.69 0.19
N TYR A 201 6.29 -6.60 0.81
CA TYR A 201 6.63 -7.88 0.17
C TYR A 201 5.46 -8.85 0.18
N THR A 202 4.56 -8.72 1.16
CA THR A 202 3.38 -9.59 1.29
C THR A 202 2.42 -9.37 0.13
N PHE A 203 2.09 -8.14 -0.26
CA PHE A 203 1.24 -7.95 -1.45
C PHE A 203 1.95 -8.35 -2.76
N ASN A 204 3.29 -8.27 -2.84
CA ASN A 204 4.03 -8.81 -3.99
C ASN A 204 3.84 -10.33 -4.09
N THR A 205 3.96 -11.05 -2.96
CA THR A 205 3.72 -12.49 -2.92
C THR A 205 2.27 -12.85 -3.25
N GLU A 206 1.29 -12.10 -2.73
CA GLU A 206 -0.13 -12.34 -3.00
C GLU A 206 -0.46 -12.15 -4.49
N TYR A 207 0.01 -11.05 -5.11
CA TYR A 207 -0.16 -10.79 -6.54
C TYR A 207 0.44 -11.91 -7.40
N ALA A 208 1.66 -12.33 -7.09
CA ALA A 208 2.38 -13.40 -7.81
C ALA A 208 1.94 -14.81 -7.44
N ARG A 209 0.92 -14.97 -6.58
CA ARG A 209 0.42 -16.24 -6.07
C ARG A 209 1.53 -17.11 -5.44
N GLN A 210 2.47 -16.46 -4.77
CA GLN A 210 3.55 -17.12 -4.05
C GLN A 210 3.16 -17.40 -2.58
N PRO A 211 3.61 -18.52 -2.01
CA PRO A 211 3.35 -18.82 -0.61
C PRO A 211 4.15 -17.90 0.31
N MET A 212 3.56 -17.55 1.46
CA MET A 212 4.29 -16.96 2.57
C MET A 212 5.14 -18.05 3.23
N ARG A 213 6.41 -17.77 3.56
CA ARG A 213 7.31 -18.79 4.12
C ARG A 213 6.88 -19.26 5.52
N TYR A 214 6.42 -18.35 6.37
CA TYR A 214 6.09 -18.64 7.78
C TYR A 214 4.77 -17.97 8.22
N PRO A 215 3.62 -18.33 7.61
CA PRO A 215 2.35 -17.66 7.89
C PRO A 215 1.91 -17.77 9.35
N LYS A 216 2.18 -18.89 10.02
CA LYS A 216 1.88 -19.05 11.46
C LYS A 216 2.62 -18.02 12.32
N LYS A 217 3.87 -17.71 11.97
CA LYS A 217 4.70 -16.77 12.72
C LYS A 217 4.32 -15.33 12.45
N MET A 218 3.97 -14.99 11.21
CA MET A 218 3.35 -13.69 10.90
C MET A 218 2.10 -13.47 11.77
N ILE A 219 1.20 -14.47 11.87
CA ILE A 219 0.00 -14.40 12.72
C ILE A 219 0.38 -14.19 14.20
N ASP A 220 1.29 -15.02 14.73
CA ASP A 220 1.74 -14.91 16.12
C ASP A 220 2.28 -13.50 16.42
N THR A 221 3.09 -12.95 15.52
CA THR A 221 3.71 -11.65 15.70
C THR A 221 2.70 -10.51 15.58
N CYS A 222 1.81 -10.51 14.59
CA CYS A 222 0.76 -9.50 14.45
C CYS A 222 -0.17 -9.47 15.66
N LEU A 223 -0.61 -10.64 16.17
CA LEU A 223 -1.45 -10.72 17.35
C LEU A 223 -0.72 -10.23 18.61
N ALA A 224 0.53 -10.65 18.82
CA ALA A 224 1.32 -10.21 19.96
C ALA A 224 1.55 -8.70 19.96
N MET A 225 1.77 -8.08 18.80
CA MET A 225 1.87 -6.61 18.70
C MET A 225 0.55 -5.92 19.04
N TYR A 226 -0.56 -6.44 18.55
CA TYR A 226 -1.89 -5.88 18.84
C TYR A 226 -2.24 -5.95 20.33
N GLU A 227 -2.06 -7.12 20.96
CA GLU A 227 -2.32 -7.35 22.39
C GLU A 227 -1.48 -6.44 23.30
N ARG A 228 -0.28 -6.06 22.85
CA ARG A 228 0.68 -5.23 23.60
C ARG A 228 0.59 -3.74 23.26
N ASN A 229 -0.34 -3.33 22.40
CA ASN A 229 -0.41 -1.97 21.84
C ASN A 229 0.93 -1.51 21.23
N ALA A 230 1.64 -2.43 20.57
CA ALA A 230 2.98 -2.23 20.05
C ALA A 230 3.03 -1.98 18.53
N VAL A 231 1.87 -1.89 17.86
CA VAL A 231 1.81 -1.55 16.42
C VAL A 231 2.17 -0.08 16.22
N ALA A 232 1.40 0.83 16.80
CA ALA A 232 1.69 2.27 16.88
C ALA A 232 0.97 2.88 18.09
N SER A 233 1.46 4.00 18.60
CA SER A 233 0.86 4.68 19.77
C SER A 233 -0.53 5.24 19.48
N ASN A 234 -0.83 5.56 18.22
CA ASN A 234 -2.10 6.06 17.71
C ASN A 234 -2.81 5.05 16.79
N PHE A 235 -2.49 3.76 16.91
CA PHE A 235 -3.07 2.72 16.06
C PHE A 235 -4.60 2.71 16.12
N GLY A 236 -5.26 2.79 14.96
CA GLY A 236 -6.71 2.89 14.84
C GLY A 236 -7.27 4.28 15.20
N ARG A 237 -6.41 5.28 15.39
CA ARG A 237 -6.75 6.68 15.68
C ARG A 237 -5.98 7.64 14.78
N PHE A 238 -5.66 7.19 13.58
CA PHE A 238 -4.98 7.96 12.55
C PHE A 238 -5.45 7.54 11.16
N VAL A 239 -5.43 8.49 10.22
CA VAL A 239 -5.66 8.23 8.80
C VAL A 239 -4.31 7.94 8.18
N GLY A 240 -4.05 6.70 7.75
CA GLY A 240 -2.77 6.34 7.19
C GLY A 240 -2.61 4.86 6.86
N PHE A 241 -1.36 4.43 6.78
CA PHE A 241 -0.97 3.11 6.26
C PHE A 241 -0.79 2.03 7.34
N CYS A 242 -0.49 2.41 8.58
CA CYS A 242 -0.16 1.44 9.62
C CYS A 242 -1.31 0.44 9.88
N GLU A 243 -2.56 0.89 9.76
CA GLU A 243 -3.76 0.07 9.84
C GLU A 243 -3.84 -0.99 8.74
N ILE A 244 -3.64 -0.60 7.47
CA ILE A 244 -3.64 -1.58 6.37
C ILE A 244 -2.44 -2.52 6.47
N ASP A 245 -1.27 -2.04 6.88
CA ASP A 245 -0.07 -2.87 7.01
C ASP A 245 -0.33 -4.07 7.94
N TRP A 246 -0.91 -3.79 9.11
CA TRP A 246 -1.24 -4.82 10.10
C TRP A 246 -2.41 -5.71 9.66
N VAL A 247 -3.53 -5.10 9.21
CA VAL A 247 -4.73 -5.85 8.77
C VAL A 247 -4.37 -6.80 7.63
N PHE A 248 -3.60 -6.34 6.65
CA PHE A 248 -3.22 -7.13 5.49
C PHE A 248 -2.27 -8.26 5.88
N CYS A 249 -1.21 -7.99 6.65
CA CYS A 249 -0.30 -9.05 7.10
C CYS A 249 -1.04 -10.17 7.85
N LEU A 250 -1.90 -9.79 8.81
CA LEU A 250 -2.64 -10.73 9.64
C LEU A 250 -3.66 -11.53 8.81
N SER A 251 -4.51 -10.84 8.05
CA SER A 251 -5.59 -11.48 7.28
C SER A 251 -5.06 -12.35 6.14
N ARG A 252 -3.98 -11.96 5.45
CA ARG A 252 -3.39 -12.75 4.35
C ARG A 252 -2.66 -13.98 4.87
N ALA A 253 -1.93 -13.87 5.98
CA ALA A 253 -1.32 -15.02 6.61
C ALA A 253 -2.38 -16.05 7.05
N ALA A 254 -3.51 -15.61 7.61
CA ALA A 254 -4.62 -16.47 8.03
C ALA A 254 -5.32 -17.21 6.88
N ARG A 255 -5.21 -16.74 5.62
CA ARG A 255 -5.71 -17.47 4.45
C ARG A 255 -4.85 -18.69 4.09
N GLN A 256 -3.59 -18.72 4.53
CA GLN A 256 -2.65 -19.80 4.20
C GLN A 256 -2.57 -20.87 5.32
N THR A 257 -3.20 -20.66 6.47
CA THR A 257 -3.15 -21.61 7.59
C THR A 257 -4.31 -21.40 8.60
N PRO A 258 -4.88 -22.46 9.22
CA PRO A 258 -5.92 -22.33 10.24
C PRO A 258 -5.38 -21.93 11.63
N HIS A 259 -4.08 -21.64 11.75
CA HIS A 259 -3.42 -21.34 13.02
C HIS A 259 -4.03 -20.11 13.68
N ARG A 260 -4.50 -20.26 14.93
CA ARG A 260 -5.15 -19.20 15.74
C ARG A 260 -6.33 -18.52 15.03
N PHE A 261 -7.06 -19.23 14.16
CA PHE A 261 -8.15 -18.67 13.35
C PHE A 261 -9.15 -17.82 14.15
N ASP A 262 -9.65 -18.34 15.28
CA ASP A 262 -10.63 -17.63 16.12
C ASP A 262 -10.05 -16.35 16.74
N GLU A 263 -8.77 -16.37 17.12
CA GLU A 263 -8.09 -15.21 17.70
C GLU A 263 -7.81 -14.14 16.64
N VAL A 264 -7.45 -14.55 15.42
CA VAL A 264 -7.34 -13.66 14.27
C VAL A 264 -8.68 -12.97 14.00
N HIS A 265 -9.76 -13.75 13.89
CA HIS A 265 -11.08 -13.21 13.63
C HIS A 265 -11.49 -12.24 14.75
N ALA A 266 -11.32 -12.62 16.02
CA ALA A 266 -11.64 -11.76 17.14
C ALA A 266 -10.86 -10.44 17.14
N ALA A 267 -9.55 -10.46 16.83
CA ALA A 267 -8.72 -9.27 16.75
C ALA A 267 -9.14 -8.33 15.61
N LEU A 268 -9.39 -8.88 14.41
CA LEU A 268 -9.87 -8.09 13.27
C LEU A 268 -11.25 -7.50 13.54
N THR A 269 -12.18 -8.27 14.12
CA THR A 269 -13.52 -7.80 14.49
C THR A 269 -13.44 -6.68 15.53
N ALA A 270 -12.63 -6.84 16.58
CA ALA A 270 -12.45 -5.81 17.61
C ALA A 270 -11.88 -4.52 17.00
N PHE A 271 -10.82 -4.64 16.20
CA PHE A 271 -10.22 -3.50 15.52
C PHE A 271 -11.22 -2.78 14.59
N ALA A 272 -11.97 -3.53 13.77
CA ALA A 272 -12.96 -2.95 12.86
C ALA A 272 -14.07 -2.17 13.60
N ARG A 273 -14.55 -2.70 14.73
CA ARG A 273 -15.60 -2.06 15.55
C ARG A 273 -15.16 -0.75 16.18
N ASP A 274 -13.86 -0.56 16.39
CA ASP A 274 -13.32 0.66 16.95
C ASP A 274 -12.81 1.64 15.88
N TYR A 275 -12.20 1.14 14.80
CA TYR A 275 -11.56 1.96 13.77
C TYR A 275 -12.56 2.60 12.82
N ILE A 276 -13.52 1.83 12.31
CA ILE A 276 -14.46 2.30 11.28
C ILE A 276 -15.35 3.43 11.81
N PRO A 277 -15.96 3.33 13.01
CA PRO A 277 -16.75 4.44 13.56
C PRO A 277 -15.90 5.68 13.87
N TRP A 278 -14.64 5.49 14.30
CA TRP A 278 -13.72 6.60 14.52
C TRP A 278 -13.43 7.33 13.20
N LEU A 279 -13.10 6.60 12.13
CA LEU A 279 -12.86 7.18 10.81
C LEU A 279 -14.12 7.90 10.28
N ASP A 280 -15.30 7.32 10.47
CA ASP A 280 -16.58 7.94 10.11
C ASP A 280 -16.99 9.09 11.04
N SER A 281 -16.29 9.33 12.15
CA SER A 281 -16.54 10.49 13.01
C SER A 281 -15.75 11.74 12.58
N LEU A 282 -14.71 11.58 11.75
CA LEU A 282 -13.86 12.70 11.33
C LEU A 282 -14.61 13.68 10.43
N ASP A 283 -14.31 14.97 10.60
CA ASP A 283 -14.79 16.07 9.76
C ASP A 283 -13.77 16.36 8.65
N PRO A 284 -14.08 16.07 7.37
CA PRO A 284 -13.14 16.28 6.27
C PRO A 284 -12.76 17.75 6.03
N SER A 285 -13.51 18.71 6.58
CA SER A 285 -13.20 20.14 6.40
C SER A 285 -12.11 20.65 7.35
N SER A 286 -11.77 19.87 8.37
CA SER A 286 -10.83 20.27 9.43
C SER A 286 -9.80 19.20 9.79
N ASP A 287 -10.05 17.93 9.48
CA ASP A 287 -9.11 16.83 9.76
C ASP A 287 -7.99 16.77 8.72
N ASP A 288 -6.75 16.82 9.21
CA ASP A 288 -5.56 16.87 8.35
C ASP A 288 -5.25 15.52 7.67
N GLY A 289 -5.71 14.41 8.25
CA GLY A 289 -5.60 13.08 7.65
C GLY A 289 -6.56 12.92 6.47
N MET A 290 -7.78 13.46 6.60
CA MET A 290 -8.76 13.51 5.51
C MET A 290 -8.36 14.47 4.37
N ASN A 291 -7.51 15.45 4.66
CA ASN A 291 -6.91 16.36 3.68
C ASN A 291 -5.78 15.76 2.86
N ASP A 292 -5.14 14.70 3.33
CA ASP A 292 -4.04 14.07 2.61
C ASP A 292 -4.57 12.83 1.88
N LEU A 293 -4.78 12.97 0.56
CA LEU A 293 -5.36 11.90 -0.24
C LEU A 293 -4.52 10.62 -0.21
N HIS A 294 -3.20 10.76 -0.04
CA HIS A 294 -2.30 9.63 0.09
C HIS A 294 -2.52 8.88 1.41
N MET A 295 -2.67 9.62 2.51
CA MET A 295 -2.94 9.02 3.81
C MET A 295 -4.34 8.39 3.86
N LEU A 296 -5.33 9.06 3.28
CA LEU A 296 -6.68 8.54 3.15
C LEU A 296 -6.71 7.23 2.36
N PHE A 297 -5.88 7.10 1.33
CA PHE A 297 -5.80 5.87 0.54
C PHE A 297 -5.42 4.65 1.40
N GLY A 298 -4.46 4.78 2.32
CA GLY A 298 -4.11 3.72 3.27
C GLY A 298 -5.29 3.30 4.15
N ALA A 299 -6.02 4.28 4.71
CA ALA A 299 -7.20 4.04 5.54
C ALA A 299 -8.33 3.34 4.76
N VAL A 300 -8.58 3.78 3.52
CA VAL A 300 -9.57 3.18 2.62
C VAL A 300 -9.23 1.72 2.30
N CYS A 301 -7.95 1.41 2.07
CA CYS A 301 -7.49 0.04 1.88
C CYS A 301 -7.73 -0.81 3.13
N ALA A 302 -7.45 -0.29 4.33
CA ALA A 302 -7.64 -1.02 5.58
C ALA A 302 -9.11 -1.44 5.75
N VAL A 303 -10.06 -0.53 5.50
CA VAL A 303 -11.49 -0.82 5.58
C VAL A 303 -11.91 -1.85 4.52
N ALA A 304 -11.42 -1.74 3.29
CA ALA A 304 -11.71 -2.71 2.22
C ALA A 304 -11.19 -4.11 2.59
N GLU A 305 -9.97 -4.22 3.13
CA GLU A 305 -9.40 -5.50 3.56
C GLU A 305 -10.16 -6.09 4.75
N LEU A 306 -10.57 -5.27 5.72
CA LEU A 306 -11.43 -5.69 6.82
C LEU A 306 -12.78 -6.21 6.31
N GLN A 307 -13.42 -5.52 5.37
CA GLN A 307 -14.68 -5.97 4.78
C GLN A 307 -14.55 -7.34 4.14
N ARG A 308 -13.41 -7.62 3.49
CA ARG A 308 -13.12 -8.95 2.93
C ARG A 308 -12.86 -9.98 4.01
N ALA A 309 -12.11 -9.63 5.05
CA ALA A 309 -11.68 -10.55 6.09
C ALA A 309 -12.82 -10.95 7.05
N LEU A 310 -13.86 -10.12 7.17
CA LEU A 310 -14.98 -10.29 8.09
C LEU A 310 -16.33 -10.37 7.33
N PRO A 311 -16.57 -11.46 6.58
CA PRO A 311 -17.77 -11.58 5.75
C PRO A 311 -19.05 -11.52 6.60
N GLY A 312 -19.94 -10.58 6.26
CA GLY A 312 -21.21 -10.38 6.95
C GLY A 312 -21.15 -9.47 8.19
N GLU A 313 -19.96 -9.05 8.65
CA GLU A 313 -19.85 -8.06 9.74
C GLU A 313 -19.80 -6.62 9.24
N ILE A 314 -19.29 -6.39 8.03
CA ILE A 314 -19.16 -5.07 7.39
C ILE A 314 -19.97 -5.07 6.09
N GLU A 315 -21.02 -4.27 6.07
CA GLU A 315 -22.02 -4.21 5.01
C GLU A 315 -21.88 -2.90 4.23
N SER A 316 -22.11 -2.96 2.93
CA SER A 316 -22.22 -1.79 2.05
C SER A 316 -23.13 -2.12 0.88
N ALA A 317 -23.76 -1.11 0.31
CA ALA A 317 -24.56 -1.26 -0.91
C ALA A 317 -23.72 -1.82 -2.08
N PHE A 318 -22.42 -1.50 -2.08
CA PHE A 318 -21.44 -2.01 -3.03
C PHE A 318 -20.23 -2.55 -2.26
N PRO A 319 -19.87 -3.84 -2.39
CA PRO A 319 -18.65 -4.37 -1.79
C PRO A 319 -17.44 -3.59 -2.30
N TRP A 320 -16.60 -3.09 -1.38
CA TRP A 320 -15.41 -2.35 -1.73
C TRP A 320 -14.40 -3.30 -2.39
N ARG A 321 -13.68 -2.79 -3.39
CA ARG A 321 -12.73 -3.56 -4.19
C ARG A 321 -11.35 -3.51 -3.58
N LEU A 322 -10.66 -4.64 -3.57
CA LEU A 322 -9.28 -4.72 -3.07
C LEU A 322 -8.31 -4.34 -4.18
N VAL A 323 -7.83 -3.10 -4.15
CA VAL A 323 -6.85 -2.63 -5.14
C VAL A 323 -5.54 -3.43 -5.11
N LEU A 324 -5.14 -3.89 -3.93
CA LEU A 324 -3.97 -4.75 -3.70
C LEU A 324 -4.13 -6.17 -4.26
N ASP A 325 -5.36 -6.61 -4.58
CA ASP A 325 -5.56 -7.86 -5.31
C ASP A 325 -5.35 -7.68 -6.83
N ARG A 326 -5.45 -6.44 -7.33
CA ARG A 326 -5.29 -6.09 -8.76
C ARG A 326 -3.84 -5.72 -9.10
N ARG A 327 -3.13 -5.05 -8.18
CA ARG A 327 -1.75 -4.57 -8.37
C ARG A 327 -0.89 -4.74 -7.10
N PRO A 328 0.42 -4.97 -7.22
CA PRO A 328 1.29 -5.27 -6.09
C PRO A 328 2.02 -4.03 -5.55
N PHE A 329 1.33 -2.93 -5.22
CA PHE A 329 1.98 -1.78 -4.56
C PHE A 329 0.95 -0.88 -3.89
N ILE A 330 1.36 0.02 -2.98
CA ILE A 330 0.63 1.22 -2.53
C ILE A 330 1.60 2.32 -2.10
#